data_AF-Q4BUX5-F1
#
_entry.id   AF-Q4BUX5-F1
#
_cell.length_a   1.000
_cell.length_b   1.000
_cell.length_c   1.000
_cell.angle_alpha   90.00
_cell.angle_beta   90.00
_cell.angle_gamma   90.00
#
_symmetry.space_group_name_H-M   'P 1'
#
loop_
_entity.id
_entity.type
_entity.pdbx_description
1 polymer ?
#
loop_
_entity_poly.entity_id
_entity_poly.type
_entity_poly.pdbx_seq_one_letter_code
_entity_poly.pdbx_strand_id
1 'polypeptide(L)'
;MSTSQSTASNNPSAITAENNVFISATYINVNGLIQSGVDSYSLTLDSSLNSSIASYDSSIKETVDDGSRFTLSDGLDSGSIKAEYNPFTNNIEIEDVEVRGGYIELRGKILSTDNGRIYAMDGYGDINITNNTDYALELGNLNTGDDGIEGQIVIVDRLKDSTSEYTRDDNGDILINGSLHQSNSRTTTYTPGDVTYQYVNYGSEYTYNLSRRDVENGDYFSGDQFTLVGEDSEESNYSTVLEGTAASSEYRFDATSSRAGSRSLWWFNGNNGNVEELQLSPYDGTDYFISLQEYYNHYFKANHVIDVEFIGSDAGTVNVVSNAGIYLGFAEKVSPKFMPLLTKNFLTNQ
;
A
#
# COMPACT_ATOMS: atom_id res chain seq x y z
N MET A 1 19.38 -1.06 -28.40
CA MET A 1 18.48 -0.23 -27.56
C MET A 1 18.66 -0.69 -26.13
N SER A 2 19.10 0.21 -25.26
CA SER A 2 19.29 -0.08 -23.83
C SER A 2 17.92 -0.14 -23.18
N THR A 3 17.49 -1.32 -22.74
CA THR A 3 16.29 -1.47 -21.92
C THR A 3 16.63 -1.00 -20.52
N SER A 4 16.39 0.29 -20.26
CA SER A 4 16.34 0.81 -18.90
C SER A 4 15.13 0.17 -18.23
N GLN A 5 15.37 -0.91 -17.46
CA GLN A 5 14.39 -1.45 -16.54
C GLN A 5 14.14 -0.34 -15.51
N SER A 6 13.03 0.36 -15.67
CA SER A 6 12.51 1.27 -14.65
C SER A 6 12.18 0.41 -13.43
N THR A 7 13.11 0.30 -12.49
CA THR A 7 12.80 -0.22 -11.15
C THR A 7 11.70 0.67 -10.59
N ALA A 8 10.53 0.09 -10.33
CA ALA A 8 9.45 0.78 -9.66
C ALA A 8 10.01 1.42 -8.38
N SER A 9 9.88 2.75 -8.33
CA SER A 9 9.99 3.67 -7.20
C SER A 9 10.40 3.09 -5.84
N ASN A 10 11.34 3.78 -5.20
CA ASN A 10 11.86 3.59 -3.83
C ASN A 10 10.80 3.62 -2.69
N ASN A 11 9.51 3.55 -3.01
CA ASN A 11 8.39 3.43 -2.08
C ASN A 11 7.48 2.30 -2.60
N PRO A 12 7.74 1.03 -2.23
CA PRO A 12 6.80 -0.05 -2.53
C PRO A 12 5.41 0.29 -1.95
N SER A 13 4.33 -0.16 -2.60
CA SER A 13 2.99 0.00 -2.06
C SER A 13 2.95 -0.51 -0.62
N ALA A 14 2.45 0.31 0.31
CA ALA A 14 2.45 0.00 1.73
C ALA A 14 1.07 0.25 2.34
N ILE A 15 0.60 -0.71 3.11
CA ILE A 15 -0.49 -0.57 4.06
C ILE A 15 0.15 -0.70 5.44
N THR A 16 0.12 0.36 6.24
CA THR A 16 0.64 0.36 7.61
C THR A 16 -0.47 0.82 8.54
N ALA A 17 -0.75 0.05 9.58
CA ALA A 17 -1.70 0.41 10.62
C ALA A 17 -1.07 0.17 12.01
N GLU A 18 -1.38 1.01 12.99
CA GLU A 18 -0.82 0.85 14.34
C GLU A 18 -1.43 -0.33 15.13
N ASN A 19 -2.55 -0.90 14.66
CA ASN A 19 -3.25 -1.94 15.42
C ASN A 19 -3.70 -3.12 14.55
N ASN A 20 -4.73 -2.94 13.73
CA ASN A 20 -5.32 -4.04 12.96
C ASN A 20 -5.45 -3.72 11.47
N VAL A 21 -5.23 -4.74 10.62
CA VAL A 21 -5.50 -4.71 9.19
C VAL A 21 -6.45 -5.85 8.82
N PHE A 22 -7.60 -5.51 8.22
CA PHE A 22 -8.55 -6.48 7.68
C PHE A 22 -8.77 -6.22 6.19
N ILE A 23 -8.43 -7.18 5.33
CA ILE A 23 -8.62 -7.07 3.89
C ILE A 23 -9.46 -8.26 3.41
N SER A 24 -10.63 -7.96 2.85
CA SER A 24 -11.49 -8.96 2.22
C SER A 24 -11.80 -8.55 0.78
N ALA A 25 -11.40 -9.39 -0.16
CA ALA A 25 -11.64 -9.16 -1.58
C ALA A 25 -11.74 -10.50 -2.34
N THR A 26 -12.16 -10.44 -3.61
CA THR A 26 -12.09 -11.61 -4.48
C THR A 26 -10.64 -12.01 -4.72
N TYR A 27 -9.79 -11.04 -5.08
CA TYR A 27 -8.35 -11.21 -5.26
C TYR A 27 -7.61 -10.18 -4.41
N ILE A 28 -6.51 -10.59 -3.79
CA ILE A 28 -5.62 -9.72 -3.01
C ILE A 28 -4.21 -9.90 -3.58
N ASN A 29 -3.68 -8.87 -4.25
CA ASN A 29 -2.29 -8.84 -4.69
C ASN A 29 -1.41 -8.22 -3.60
N VAL A 30 -0.62 -9.05 -2.92
CA VAL A 30 0.38 -8.59 -1.97
C VAL A 30 1.65 -8.25 -2.76
N ASN A 31 1.72 -6.99 -3.22
CA ASN A 31 2.80 -6.47 -4.07
C ASN A 31 3.58 -5.34 -3.36
N GLY A 32 3.83 -5.53 -2.07
CA GLY A 32 4.46 -4.56 -1.21
C GLY A 32 4.24 -4.90 0.27
N LEU A 33 4.33 -3.90 1.14
CA LEU A 33 4.24 -4.08 2.59
C LEU A 33 2.78 -4.03 3.06
N ILE A 34 2.38 -5.00 3.87
CA ILE A 34 1.20 -4.92 4.73
C ILE A 34 1.70 -5.08 6.16
N GLN A 35 1.59 -4.05 6.99
CA GLN A 35 2.09 -4.03 8.36
C GLN A 35 0.98 -3.66 9.35
N SER A 36 0.97 -4.35 10.48
CA SER A 36 0.15 -4.02 11.63
C SER A 36 0.99 -3.96 12.90
N GLY A 37 0.82 -2.88 13.65
CA GLY A 37 1.63 -2.57 14.83
C GLY A 37 2.92 -1.83 14.50
N VAL A 38 3.54 -1.32 15.55
CA VAL A 38 4.76 -0.50 15.52
C VAL A 38 5.78 -1.11 16.47
N ASP A 39 7.00 -1.33 15.97
CA ASP A 39 8.12 -1.92 16.72
C ASP A 39 8.93 -0.88 17.49
N SER A 40 8.98 0.37 17.02
CA SER A 40 9.72 1.44 17.68
C SER A 40 8.95 2.76 17.70
N TYR A 41 8.85 3.35 18.89
CA TYR A 41 8.37 4.70 19.11
C TYR A 41 9.55 5.64 19.37
N SER A 42 9.54 6.81 18.73
CA SER A 42 10.64 7.76 18.84
C SER A 42 10.20 9.20 18.97
N LEU A 43 10.98 9.96 19.73
CA LEU A 43 10.85 11.41 19.88
C LEU A 43 12.23 12.05 19.94
N THR A 44 12.45 13.06 19.11
CA THR A 44 13.61 13.94 19.24
C THR A 44 13.13 15.38 19.37
N LEU A 45 13.39 15.99 20.51
CA LEU A 45 13.11 17.40 20.76
C LEU A 45 14.39 18.20 20.52
N ASP A 46 14.47 18.88 19.38
CA ASP A 46 15.63 19.68 19.00
C ASP A 46 15.79 20.92 19.87
N SER A 47 17.05 21.32 20.13
CA SER A 47 17.38 22.52 20.91
C SER A 47 16.78 23.82 20.33
N SER A 48 16.44 23.85 19.03
CA SER A 48 15.73 24.98 18.41
C SER A 48 14.35 25.23 19.03
N LEU A 49 13.71 24.20 19.61
CA LEU A 49 12.42 24.33 20.28
C LEU A 49 12.48 25.25 21.51
N ASN A 50 13.66 25.47 22.12
CA ASN A 50 13.84 26.42 23.23
C ASN A 50 13.32 27.82 22.87
N SER A 51 13.58 28.29 21.65
CA SER A 51 13.14 29.61 21.21
C SER A 51 11.62 29.67 20.99
N SER A 52 11.03 28.58 20.49
CA SER A 52 9.58 28.44 20.31
C SER A 52 8.86 28.41 21.65
N ILE A 53 9.36 27.62 22.61
CA ILE A 53 8.82 27.52 23.96
C ILE A 53 8.90 28.88 24.66
N ALA A 54 10.05 29.56 24.63
CA ALA A 54 10.21 30.88 25.24
C ALA A 54 9.28 31.94 24.63
N SER A 55 9.06 31.88 23.31
CA SER A 55 8.13 32.78 22.62
C SER A 55 6.69 32.52 23.04
N TYR A 56 6.28 31.25 23.16
CA TYR A 56 4.98 30.85 23.65
C TYR A 56 4.78 31.27 25.12
N ASP A 57 5.73 30.95 26.00
CA ASP A 57 5.69 31.29 27.44
C ASP A 57 5.65 32.80 27.69
N SER A 58 6.25 33.60 26.81
CA SER A 58 6.16 35.07 26.86
C SER A 58 4.81 35.62 26.35
N SER A 59 4.09 34.85 25.52
CA SER A 59 2.83 35.28 24.92
C SER A 59 1.62 35.10 25.84
N ILE A 60 1.72 34.17 26.80
CA ILE A 60 0.70 33.90 27.81
C ILE A 60 0.76 34.96 28.91
N LYS A 61 -0.35 35.66 29.18
CA LYS A 61 -0.43 36.81 30.12
C LYS A 61 -1.04 36.40 31.47
N GLU A 62 -0.30 36.64 32.54
CA GLU A 62 -0.62 36.68 34.00
C GLU A 62 -1.42 35.55 34.67
N THR A 63 -2.14 34.69 33.96
CA THR A 63 -2.72 33.46 34.56
C THR A 63 -2.44 32.28 33.66
N VAL A 64 -1.39 31.53 33.99
CA VAL A 64 -1.16 30.21 33.44
C VAL A 64 -1.99 29.23 34.25
N ASP A 65 -3.00 28.64 33.62
CA ASP A 65 -3.70 27.49 34.20
C ASP A 65 -2.93 26.19 33.89
N ASP A 66 -3.20 25.15 34.66
CA ASP A 66 -2.63 23.82 34.42
C ASP A 66 -3.15 23.15 33.13
N GLY A 67 -4.09 23.78 32.40
CA GLY A 67 -4.59 23.28 31.12
C GLY A 67 -3.83 23.81 29.90
N SER A 68 -3.01 24.85 30.07
CA SER A 68 -2.29 25.49 28.97
C SER A 68 -1.21 24.56 28.41
N ARG A 69 -1.20 24.32 27.10
CA ARG A 69 -0.22 23.46 26.42
C ARG A 69 0.30 24.07 25.13
N PHE A 70 1.56 23.80 24.82
CA PHE A 70 2.17 24.09 23.53
C PHE A 70 2.73 22.81 22.93
N THR A 71 2.11 22.33 21.86
CA THR A 71 2.49 21.08 21.19
C THR A 71 3.84 21.23 20.49
N LEU A 72 4.80 20.38 20.88
CA LEU A 72 6.14 20.28 20.31
C LEU A 72 6.23 19.13 19.30
N SER A 73 5.48 18.07 19.54
CA SER A 73 5.25 16.93 18.65
C SER A 73 3.79 16.51 18.80
N ASP A 74 3.07 16.31 17.70
CA ASP A 74 1.64 15.97 17.70
C ASP A 74 1.36 14.47 17.85
N GLY A 75 2.39 13.62 17.68
CA GLY A 75 2.25 12.17 17.82
C GLY A 75 1.39 11.52 16.74
N LEU A 76 1.13 12.19 15.61
CA LEU A 76 0.18 11.71 14.60
C LEU A 76 0.80 10.75 13.57
N ASP A 77 2.11 10.79 13.41
CA ASP A 77 2.82 9.84 12.55
C ASP A 77 3.04 8.52 13.28
N SER A 78 2.97 7.41 12.54
CA SER A 78 3.18 6.08 13.11
C SER A 78 4.54 5.97 13.80
N GLY A 79 4.55 5.57 15.07
CA GLY A 79 5.76 5.48 15.88
C GLY A 79 6.32 6.83 16.36
N SER A 80 5.56 7.93 16.20
CA SER A 80 5.88 9.20 16.84
C SER A 80 5.25 9.29 18.23
N ILE A 81 5.84 10.09 19.11
CA ILE A 81 5.34 10.31 20.47
C ILE A 81 4.90 11.77 20.60
N LYS A 82 3.73 11.99 21.19
CA LYS A 82 3.25 13.35 21.47
C LYS A 82 4.03 13.96 22.62
N ALA A 83 4.38 15.24 22.46
CA ALA A 83 5.08 16.01 23.48
C ALA A 83 4.54 17.44 23.54
N GLU A 84 4.24 17.92 24.74
CA GLU A 84 3.64 19.24 24.95
C GLU A 84 4.37 19.98 26.07
N TYR A 85 4.73 21.24 25.84
CA TYR A 85 5.24 22.10 26.90
C TYR A 85 4.08 22.57 27.80
N ASN A 86 4.22 22.35 29.10
CA ASN A 86 3.34 22.87 30.15
C ASN A 86 3.98 24.10 30.83
N PRO A 87 3.50 25.33 30.56
CA PRO A 87 3.99 26.54 31.20
C PRO A 87 3.71 26.66 32.71
N PHE A 88 2.79 25.85 33.28
CA PHE A 88 2.45 25.84 34.70
C PHE A 88 3.53 25.14 35.53
N THR A 89 3.98 23.97 35.05
CA THR A 89 5.07 23.18 35.65
C THR A 89 6.44 23.53 35.10
N ASN A 90 6.51 24.23 33.96
CA ASN A 90 7.73 24.54 33.21
C ASN A 90 8.47 23.26 32.73
N ASN A 91 7.70 22.22 32.41
CA ASN A 91 8.19 20.94 31.91
C ASN A 91 7.62 20.64 30.52
N ILE A 92 8.27 19.74 29.80
CA ILE A 92 7.71 19.10 28.61
C ILE A 92 7.08 17.78 29.05
N GLU A 93 5.76 17.69 28.90
CA GLU A 93 4.98 16.49 29.17
C GLU A 93 5.04 15.56 27.96
N ILE A 94 5.47 14.32 28.19
CA ILE A 94 5.47 13.25 27.20
C ILE A 94 4.23 12.40 27.43
N GLU A 95 3.45 12.16 26.37
CA GLU A 95 2.25 11.33 26.46
C GLU A 95 2.60 9.85 26.75
N ASP A 96 1.62 9.13 27.29
CA ASP A 96 1.71 7.69 27.47
C ASP A 96 1.97 7.00 26.13
N VAL A 97 2.83 5.98 26.14
CA VAL A 97 3.12 5.14 24.99
C VAL A 97 2.85 3.70 25.40
N GLU A 98 2.00 3.03 24.63
CA GLU A 98 1.68 1.61 24.80
C GLU A 98 1.94 0.88 23.49
N VAL A 99 2.97 0.03 23.48
CA VAL A 99 3.24 -0.87 22.36
C VAL A 99 2.20 -1.99 22.36
N ARG A 100 1.59 -2.27 21.20
CA ARG A 100 0.51 -3.25 21.06
C ARG A 100 0.80 -4.25 19.95
N GLY A 101 0.32 -5.47 20.14
CA GLY A 101 0.42 -6.54 19.15
C GLY A 101 -0.35 -6.22 17.88
N GLY A 102 0.21 -6.62 16.75
CA GLY A 102 -0.38 -6.43 15.43
C GLY A 102 -1.27 -7.59 15.03
N TYR A 103 -2.45 -7.29 14.50
CA TYR A 103 -3.33 -8.29 13.88
C TYR A 103 -3.56 -8.03 12.40
N ILE A 104 -3.28 -9.01 11.56
CA ILE A 104 -3.55 -8.96 10.12
C ILE A 104 -4.46 -10.10 9.73
N GLU A 105 -5.51 -9.81 8.95
CA GLU A 105 -6.34 -10.83 8.32
C GLU A 105 -6.58 -10.53 6.84
N LEU A 106 -6.15 -11.46 5.99
CA LEU A 106 -6.36 -11.44 4.55
C LEU A 106 -7.35 -12.56 4.16
N ARG A 107 -8.52 -12.19 3.61
CA ARG A 107 -9.52 -13.13 3.08
C ARG A 107 -9.74 -12.92 1.59
N GLY A 108 -9.24 -13.83 0.76
CA GLY A 108 -9.39 -13.73 -0.69
C GLY A 108 -8.65 -14.81 -1.44
N LYS A 109 -8.55 -14.65 -2.77
CA LYS A 109 -7.59 -15.37 -3.60
C LYS A 109 -6.27 -14.61 -3.51
N ILE A 110 -5.31 -15.15 -2.77
CA ILE A 110 -4.06 -14.44 -2.47
C ILE A 110 -3.11 -14.63 -3.65
N LEU A 111 -2.52 -13.53 -4.11
CA LEU A 111 -1.51 -13.54 -5.16
C LEU A 111 -0.41 -12.53 -4.83
N SER A 112 0.75 -12.67 -5.45
CA SER A 112 1.88 -11.75 -5.30
C SER A 112 2.62 -11.66 -6.60
N THR A 113 2.70 -10.45 -7.17
CA THR A 113 3.35 -10.20 -8.46
C THR A 113 4.81 -9.77 -8.35
N ASP A 114 5.32 -9.54 -7.13
CA ASP A 114 6.70 -9.12 -6.87
C ASP A 114 7.08 -9.35 -5.39
N ASN A 115 7.54 -8.33 -4.66
CA ASN A 115 8.11 -8.42 -3.30
C ASN A 115 7.07 -8.24 -2.18
N GLY A 116 6.08 -9.13 -2.13
CA GLY A 116 5.07 -9.13 -1.07
C GLY A 116 5.66 -9.34 0.33
N ARG A 117 5.23 -8.54 1.31
CA ARG A 117 5.64 -8.63 2.73
C ARG A 117 4.44 -8.42 3.64
N ILE A 118 4.31 -9.23 4.69
CA ILE A 118 3.25 -9.15 5.70
C ILE A 118 3.87 -9.16 7.10
N TYR A 119 3.79 -8.04 7.81
CA TYR A 119 4.51 -7.78 9.05
C TYR A 119 3.55 -7.53 10.22
N ALA A 120 3.72 -8.22 11.34
CA ALA A 120 2.92 -7.99 12.55
C ALA A 120 3.83 -7.70 13.75
N MET A 121 3.42 -6.74 14.59
CA MET A 121 4.09 -6.50 15.86
C MET A 121 3.81 -7.63 16.85
N ASP A 122 4.85 -8.15 17.47
CA ASP A 122 4.85 -9.27 18.42
C ASP A 122 6.05 -9.11 19.36
N GLY A 123 5.93 -9.57 20.61
CA GLY A 123 6.96 -9.46 21.64
C GLY A 123 7.00 -8.09 22.29
N TYR A 124 8.10 -7.36 22.08
CA TYR A 124 8.34 -6.07 22.72
C TYR A 124 8.78 -5.01 21.73
N GLY A 125 8.38 -3.76 21.98
CA GLY A 125 8.84 -2.61 21.21
C GLY A 125 9.90 -1.78 21.93
N ASP A 126 10.46 -0.83 21.21
CA ASP A 126 11.44 0.12 21.71
C ASP A 126 10.84 1.53 21.82
N ILE A 127 11.18 2.24 22.89
CA ILE A 127 10.75 3.63 23.13
C ILE A 127 11.99 4.48 23.31
N ASN A 128 12.24 5.38 22.36
CA ASN A 128 13.44 6.21 22.29
C ASN A 128 13.09 7.70 22.37
N ILE A 129 13.44 8.35 23.48
CA ILE A 129 13.19 9.78 23.70
C ILE A 129 14.52 10.51 23.85
N THR A 130 14.76 11.50 23.00
CA THR A 130 15.91 12.40 23.07
C THR A 130 15.43 13.83 23.26
N ASN A 131 15.79 14.45 24.37
CA ASN A 131 15.49 15.84 24.67
C ASN A 131 16.76 16.69 24.66
N ASN A 132 16.93 17.48 23.61
CA ASN A 132 18.04 18.43 23.47
C ASN A 132 17.66 19.85 23.95
N THR A 133 16.45 20.05 24.48
CA THR A 133 15.98 21.33 25.02
C THR A 133 16.52 21.57 26.44
N ASP A 134 16.35 22.80 26.94
CA ASP A 134 16.76 23.17 28.30
C ASP A 134 15.65 22.87 29.34
N TYR A 135 14.51 22.32 28.90
CA TYR A 135 13.34 22.05 29.73
C TYR A 135 13.31 20.60 30.19
N ALA A 136 12.96 20.39 31.45
CA ALA A 136 12.84 19.05 32.02
C ALA A 136 11.68 18.27 31.38
N LEU A 137 11.81 16.95 31.33
CA LEU A 137 10.75 16.05 30.88
C LEU A 137 9.89 15.60 32.06
N GLU A 138 8.59 15.53 31.84
CA GLU A 138 7.65 14.78 32.65
C GLU A 138 7.13 13.62 31.81
N LEU A 139 7.52 12.39 32.16
CA LEU A 139 7.18 11.20 31.41
C LEU A 139 5.83 10.65 31.84
N GLY A 140 4.98 10.35 30.86
CA GLY A 140 3.84 9.46 31.00
C GLY A 140 4.25 8.01 31.23
N ASN A 141 3.28 7.10 31.16
CA ASN A 141 3.51 5.67 31.21
C ASN A 141 4.12 5.19 29.89
N LEU A 142 5.34 4.65 29.94
CA LEU A 142 6.05 4.12 28.77
C LEU A 142 6.08 2.59 28.89
N ASN A 143 5.19 1.93 28.13
CA ASN A 143 5.01 0.49 28.15
C ASN A 143 5.48 -0.13 26.83
N THR A 144 6.54 -0.94 26.90
CA THR A 144 7.13 -1.63 25.74
C THR A 144 6.44 -2.93 25.36
N GLY A 145 5.38 -3.34 26.07
CA GLY A 145 4.62 -4.55 25.78
C GLY A 145 4.53 -5.58 26.91
N ASP A 146 4.34 -5.15 28.17
CA ASP A 146 4.08 -5.98 29.38
C ASP A 146 4.66 -7.42 29.38
N ASP A 147 3.83 -8.46 29.46
CA ASP A 147 4.22 -9.88 29.51
C ASP A 147 4.58 -10.45 28.11
N GLY A 148 4.83 -9.56 27.14
CA GLY A 148 4.95 -9.86 25.72
C GLY A 148 3.61 -9.64 25.02
N ILE A 149 3.61 -8.83 23.96
CA ILE A 149 2.42 -8.65 23.12
C ILE A 149 2.35 -9.76 22.08
N GLU A 150 1.16 -10.29 21.86
CA GLU A 150 0.95 -11.33 20.85
C GLU A 150 0.64 -10.69 19.49
N GLY A 151 1.45 -11.02 18.49
CA GLY A 151 1.15 -10.71 17.10
C GLY A 151 0.50 -11.88 16.38
N GLN A 152 -0.41 -11.60 15.45
CA GLN A 152 -1.09 -12.65 14.69
C GLN A 152 -1.31 -12.25 13.24
N ILE A 153 -1.02 -13.17 12.32
CA ILE A 153 -1.26 -13.01 10.88
C ILE A 153 -2.12 -14.17 10.39
N VAL A 154 -3.28 -13.87 9.84
CA VAL A 154 -4.24 -14.84 9.32
C VAL A 154 -4.39 -14.67 7.82
N ILE A 155 -4.03 -15.71 7.07
CA ILE A 155 -4.18 -15.77 5.61
C ILE A 155 -5.20 -16.85 5.27
N VAL A 156 -6.36 -16.42 4.79
CA VAL A 156 -7.41 -17.30 4.27
C VAL A 156 -7.35 -17.24 2.75
N ASP A 157 -6.62 -18.20 2.17
CA ASP A 157 -6.41 -18.26 0.74
C ASP A 157 -7.39 -19.22 0.05
N ARG A 158 -8.30 -18.61 -0.69
CA ARG A 158 -9.33 -19.28 -1.48
C ARG A 158 -8.78 -19.95 -2.75
N LEU A 159 -7.55 -19.66 -3.18
CA LEU A 159 -6.91 -20.42 -4.26
C LEU A 159 -6.44 -21.79 -3.78
N LYS A 160 -6.01 -21.87 -2.53
CA LYS A 160 -5.54 -23.11 -1.89
C LYS A 160 -6.61 -23.85 -1.11
N ASP A 161 -7.77 -23.22 -0.91
CA ASP A 161 -8.81 -23.68 0.01
C ASP A 161 -8.25 -23.95 1.42
N SER A 162 -7.43 -23.01 1.92
CA SER A 162 -6.70 -23.18 3.17
C SER A 162 -6.67 -21.90 4.01
N THR A 163 -6.59 -22.07 5.33
CA THR A 163 -6.30 -21.00 6.28
C THR A 163 -4.93 -21.27 6.91
N SER A 164 -4.09 -20.25 6.95
CA SER A 164 -2.81 -20.25 7.65
C SER A 164 -2.83 -19.15 8.71
N GLU A 165 -2.79 -19.54 9.97
CA GLU A 165 -2.66 -18.66 11.13
C GLU A 165 -1.22 -18.73 11.61
N TYR A 166 -0.51 -17.60 11.59
CA TYR A 166 0.85 -17.46 12.05
C TYR A 166 0.86 -16.75 13.40
N THR A 167 1.55 -17.34 14.38
CA THR A 167 1.80 -16.77 15.72
C THR A 167 3.22 -17.10 16.17
N ARG A 168 3.69 -16.45 17.25
CA ARG A 168 4.91 -16.85 17.97
C ARG A 168 4.56 -17.37 19.36
N ASP A 169 5.35 -18.35 19.82
CA ASP A 169 5.25 -18.86 21.18
C ASP A 169 6.33 -18.25 22.11
N ASP A 170 6.23 -18.55 23.40
CA ASP A 170 7.19 -18.08 24.42
C ASP A 170 8.62 -18.61 24.21
N ASN A 171 8.82 -19.66 23.41
CA ASN A 171 10.14 -20.17 23.05
C ASN A 171 10.75 -19.39 21.87
N GLY A 172 9.99 -18.46 21.29
CA GLY A 172 10.37 -17.68 20.13
C GLY A 172 10.20 -18.43 18.81
N ASP A 173 9.46 -19.54 18.80
CA ASP A 173 9.17 -20.34 17.62
C ASP A 173 7.98 -19.77 16.84
N ILE A 174 8.00 -19.86 15.51
CA ILE A 174 6.84 -19.58 14.66
C ILE A 174 5.98 -20.83 14.57
N LEU A 175 4.70 -20.66 14.89
CA LEU A 175 3.66 -21.67 14.72
C LEU A 175 2.82 -21.34 13.49
N ILE A 176 2.43 -22.37 12.72
CA ILE A 176 1.34 -22.28 11.74
C ILE A 176 0.19 -23.17 12.21
N ASN A 177 -0.99 -22.58 12.42
CA ASN A 177 -2.16 -23.27 12.95
C ASN A 177 -1.83 -24.07 14.24
N GLY A 178 -1.04 -23.46 15.14
CA GLY A 178 -0.59 -24.04 16.41
C GLY A 178 0.47 -25.14 16.31
N SER A 179 0.96 -25.46 15.10
CA SER A 179 2.03 -26.44 14.90
C SER A 179 3.37 -25.75 14.65
N LEU A 180 4.44 -26.23 15.28
CA LEU A 180 5.79 -25.73 15.04
C LEU A 180 6.11 -25.73 13.55
N HIS A 181 6.39 -24.54 13.02
CA HIS A 181 6.79 -24.36 11.63
C HIS A 181 8.28 -24.02 11.53
N GLN A 182 8.77 -23.13 12.40
CA GLN A 182 10.17 -22.75 12.44
C GLN A 182 10.60 -22.40 13.87
N SER A 183 11.75 -22.91 14.30
CA SER A 183 12.22 -22.67 15.66
C SER A 183 13.10 -21.42 15.77
N ASN A 184 12.96 -20.69 16.89
CA ASN A 184 13.73 -19.51 17.25
C ASN A 184 13.87 -18.53 16.07
N SER A 185 12.74 -18.12 15.50
CA SER A 185 12.66 -17.30 14.30
C SER A 185 11.55 -16.26 14.44
N ARG A 186 11.73 -15.15 13.75
CA ARG A 186 10.71 -14.10 13.56
C ARG A 186 10.23 -13.99 12.12
N THR A 187 10.90 -14.67 11.19
CA THR A 187 10.66 -14.55 9.75
C THR A 187 10.33 -15.90 9.16
N THR A 188 9.23 -16.02 8.43
CA THR A 188 8.94 -17.16 7.56
C THR A 188 8.40 -16.65 6.22
N THR A 189 7.81 -17.53 5.42
CA THR A 189 7.25 -17.19 4.13
C THR A 189 5.87 -17.81 3.93
N TYR A 190 5.07 -17.16 3.09
CA TYR A 190 3.84 -17.68 2.54
C TYR A 190 3.97 -17.73 1.02
N THR A 191 3.83 -18.91 0.42
CA THR A 191 3.73 -19.02 -1.05
C THR A 191 2.25 -19.01 -1.43
N PRO A 192 1.77 -18.15 -2.34
CA PRO A 192 0.42 -18.23 -2.89
C PRO A 192 0.14 -19.51 -3.68
N GLY A 193 -1.13 -19.76 -4.05
CA GLY A 193 -1.48 -20.82 -5.00
C GLY A 193 -0.96 -20.52 -6.41
N ASP A 194 -1.01 -21.51 -7.31
CA ASP A 194 -0.60 -21.31 -8.71
C ASP A 194 -1.56 -20.35 -9.41
N VAL A 195 -1.03 -19.19 -9.82
CA VAL A 195 -1.81 -18.11 -10.42
C VAL A 195 -0.95 -17.23 -11.34
N THR A 196 -1.57 -16.75 -12.43
CA THR A 196 -0.97 -15.86 -13.42
C THR A 196 -1.88 -14.67 -13.66
N TYR A 197 -1.32 -13.46 -13.68
CA TYR A 197 -2.07 -12.27 -14.10
C TYR A 197 -1.93 -12.10 -15.62
N GLN A 198 -3.04 -12.01 -16.33
CA GLN A 198 -3.07 -11.82 -17.78
C GLN A 198 -3.65 -10.44 -18.12
N TYR A 199 -2.94 -9.70 -18.94
CA TYR A 199 -3.40 -8.47 -19.58
C TYR A 199 -3.50 -8.69 -21.09
N VAL A 200 -4.65 -8.36 -21.67
CA VAL A 200 -4.91 -8.53 -23.10
C VAL A 200 -5.24 -7.18 -23.71
N ASN A 201 -4.50 -6.85 -24.75
CA ASN A 201 -4.78 -5.75 -25.67
C ASN A 201 -5.16 -6.35 -27.02
N TYR A 202 -6.10 -5.73 -27.73
CA TYR A 202 -6.37 -6.11 -29.12
C TYR A 202 -6.74 -4.92 -29.98
N GLY A 203 -6.37 -5.03 -31.26
CA GLY A 203 -6.77 -4.14 -32.34
C GLY A 203 -7.41 -4.94 -33.48
N SER A 204 -8.23 -4.27 -34.28
CA SER A 204 -8.86 -4.86 -35.47
C SER A 204 -8.39 -4.14 -36.73
N GLU A 205 -7.79 -4.92 -37.63
CA GLU A 205 -7.45 -4.51 -38.98
C GLU A 205 -8.44 -5.16 -39.97
N TYR A 206 -9.07 -4.36 -40.81
CA TYR A 206 -9.99 -4.82 -41.83
C TYR A 206 -9.33 -4.74 -43.20
N THR A 207 -9.36 -5.86 -43.91
CA THR A 207 -9.08 -5.89 -45.34
C THR A 207 -10.40 -5.95 -46.09
N TYR A 208 -10.68 -4.92 -46.88
CA TYR A 208 -11.81 -4.84 -47.79
C TYR A 208 -11.37 -5.37 -49.15
N ASN A 209 -12.06 -6.37 -49.69
CA ASN A 209 -11.91 -6.74 -51.09
C ASN A 209 -13.13 -6.22 -51.84
N LEU A 210 -12.95 -5.09 -52.53
CA LEU A 210 -13.98 -4.56 -53.41
C LEU A 210 -13.83 -5.23 -54.77
N SER A 211 -14.86 -5.94 -55.21
CA SER A 211 -14.93 -6.49 -56.57
C SER A 211 -15.95 -5.68 -57.35
N ARG A 212 -15.47 -4.71 -58.13
CA ARG A 212 -16.35 -3.95 -59.02
C ARG A 212 -16.76 -4.85 -60.19
N ARG A 213 -18.06 -4.98 -60.43
CA ARG A 213 -18.59 -5.64 -61.65
C ARG A 213 -19.31 -4.59 -62.47
N ASP A 214 -18.65 -4.08 -63.51
CA ASP A 214 -19.28 -3.17 -64.45
C ASP A 214 -20.09 -3.97 -65.46
N VAL A 215 -21.37 -3.61 -65.63
CA VAL A 215 -22.22 -4.15 -66.69
C VAL A 215 -22.51 -3.02 -67.67
N GLU A 216 -21.78 -3.01 -68.78
CA GLU A 216 -22.09 -2.20 -69.96
C GLU A 216 -22.37 -3.14 -71.14
N ASN A 217 -23.54 -2.98 -71.78
CA ASN A 217 -23.93 -3.70 -73.00
C ASN A 217 -23.83 -5.24 -72.97
N GLY A 218 -24.06 -5.88 -71.81
CA GLY A 218 -24.27 -7.32 -71.73
C GLY A 218 -22.99 -8.18 -71.78
N ASP A 219 -21.81 -7.56 -71.79
CA ASP A 219 -20.53 -8.25 -71.60
C ASP A 219 -20.06 -8.12 -70.15
N TYR A 220 -19.69 -9.26 -69.54
CA TYR A 220 -19.19 -9.32 -68.16
C TYR A 220 -17.71 -8.95 -68.12
N PHE A 221 -17.37 -7.80 -67.52
CA PHE A 221 -16.00 -7.50 -67.11
C PHE A 221 -15.83 -7.85 -65.63
N SER A 222 -14.85 -8.70 -65.30
CA SER A 222 -14.35 -8.82 -63.93
C SER A 222 -13.55 -7.55 -63.63
N GLY A 223 -14.14 -6.60 -62.92
CA GLY A 223 -13.45 -5.36 -62.58
C GLY A 223 -12.33 -5.58 -61.56
N ASP A 224 -11.49 -4.56 -61.46
CA ASP A 224 -10.28 -4.54 -60.65
C ASP A 224 -10.57 -4.91 -59.18
N GLN A 225 -9.73 -5.79 -58.62
CA GLN A 225 -9.73 -6.05 -57.18
C GLN A 225 -9.03 -4.90 -56.47
N PHE A 226 -9.75 -4.19 -55.62
CA PHE A 226 -9.14 -3.20 -54.73
C PHE A 226 -9.07 -3.76 -53.31
N THR A 227 -7.87 -3.76 -52.75
CA THR A 227 -7.63 -4.07 -51.33
C THR A 227 -7.53 -2.75 -50.58
N LEU A 228 -8.57 -2.39 -49.81
CA LEU A 228 -8.44 -1.33 -48.82
C LEU A 228 -8.08 -1.97 -47.49
N VAL A 229 -7.16 -1.36 -46.76
CA VAL A 229 -6.82 -1.75 -45.39
C VAL A 229 -7.27 -0.60 -44.50
N GLY A 230 -8.14 -0.89 -43.54
CA GLY A 230 -8.61 0.07 -42.54
C GLY A 230 -8.36 -0.48 -41.13
N GLU A 231 -8.16 0.41 -40.18
CA GLU A 231 -7.99 0.08 -38.75
C GLU A 231 -9.21 0.61 -38.01
N ASP A 232 -9.88 -0.22 -37.20
CA ASP A 232 -10.87 0.31 -36.25
C ASP A 232 -10.13 0.90 -35.07
N SER A 233 -10.56 2.06 -34.58
CA SER A 233 -9.98 2.66 -33.37
C SER A 233 -10.53 2.04 -32.07
N GLU A 234 -11.28 0.93 -32.13
CA GLU A 234 -11.82 0.25 -30.94
C GLU A 234 -10.77 -0.68 -30.31
N GLU A 235 -9.73 -0.07 -29.75
CA GLU A 235 -8.78 -0.75 -28.88
C GLU A 235 -9.48 -1.07 -27.56
N SER A 236 -9.74 -2.36 -27.29
CA SER A 236 -10.30 -2.78 -26.00
C SER A 236 -9.27 -3.56 -25.21
N ASN A 237 -9.04 -3.09 -23.98
CA ASN A 237 -8.10 -3.67 -23.05
C ASN A 237 -8.84 -4.36 -21.91
N TYR A 238 -8.45 -5.58 -21.57
CA TYR A 238 -8.97 -6.25 -20.39
C TYR A 238 -7.87 -6.99 -19.63
N SER A 239 -8.09 -7.20 -18.34
CA SER A 239 -7.23 -8.02 -17.51
C SER A 239 -8.02 -9.13 -16.84
N THR A 240 -7.37 -10.27 -16.63
CA THR A 240 -7.96 -11.43 -15.97
C THR A 240 -6.90 -12.15 -15.13
N VAL A 241 -7.37 -12.92 -14.16
CA VAL A 241 -6.52 -13.79 -13.34
C VAL A 241 -6.75 -15.23 -13.80
N LEU A 242 -5.67 -15.89 -14.21
CA LEU A 242 -5.67 -17.29 -14.61
C LEU A 242 -5.30 -18.15 -13.38
N GLU A 243 -6.32 -18.73 -12.76
CA GLU A 243 -6.16 -19.61 -11.59
C GLU A 243 -5.69 -21.01 -12.00
N GLY A 244 -4.92 -21.67 -11.11
CA GLY A 244 -4.38 -23.01 -11.36
C GLY A 244 -3.29 -23.05 -12.44
N THR A 245 -2.80 -21.88 -12.87
CA THR A 245 -1.73 -21.75 -13.86
C THR A 245 -0.65 -20.83 -13.27
N ALA A 246 0.54 -21.36 -13.05
CA ALA A 246 1.71 -20.54 -12.72
C ALA A 246 2.53 -20.29 -13.99
N ALA A 247 2.74 -19.02 -14.33
CA ALA A 247 3.64 -18.65 -15.41
C ALA A 247 5.06 -19.14 -15.07
N SER A 248 5.70 -19.81 -16.04
CA SER A 248 7.06 -20.33 -15.88
C SER A 248 8.13 -19.23 -15.92
N SER A 249 7.76 -18.03 -16.38
CA SER A 249 8.60 -16.85 -16.45
C SER A 249 7.90 -15.65 -15.81
N GLU A 250 8.70 -14.69 -15.34
CA GLU A 250 8.25 -13.41 -14.77
C GLU A 250 7.28 -12.66 -15.71
N TYR A 251 7.62 -12.67 -16.99
CA TYR A 251 6.82 -12.09 -18.06
C TYR A 251 6.81 -13.04 -19.26
N ARG A 252 5.66 -13.14 -19.92
CA ARG A 252 5.50 -13.83 -21.21
C ARG A 252 4.59 -13.01 -22.11
N PHE A 253 4.92 -12.97 -23.40
CA PHE A 253 4.15 -12.26 -24.42
C PHE A 253 3.76 -13.24 -25.54
N ASP A 254 2.48 -13.30 -25.84
CA ASP A 254 1.96 -14.02 -27.00
C ASP A 254 1.17 -13.05 -27.90
N ALA A 255 1.60 -12.89 -29.15
CA ALA A 255 0.80 -12.25 -30.19
C ALA A 255 0.06 -13.33 -30.98
N THR A 256 -1.27 -13.26 -31.01
CA THR A 256 -2.12 -14.19 -31.77
C THR A 256 -3.06 -13.41 -32.67
N SER A 257 -2.94 -13.57 -33.99
CA SER A 257 -3.89 -13.06 -34.97
C SER A 257 -5.02 -14.07 -35.21
N SER A 258 -6.27 -13.65 -35.10
CA SER A 258 -7.45 -14.44 -35.47
C SER A 258 -8.18 -13.80 -36.65
N ARG A 259 -8.69 -14.60 -37.58
CA ARG A 259 -9.45 -14.14 -38.75
C ARG A 259 -10.95 -14.26 -38.45
N ALA A 260 -11.62 -13.15 -38.21
CA ALA A 260 -13.08 -13.14 -38.09
C ALA A 260 -13.72 -13.05 -39.50
N GLY A 261 -14.79 -13.83 -39.69
CA GLY A 261 -15.30 -14.24 -41.00
C GLY A 261 -15.95 -13.16 -41.87
N SER A 262 -16.44 -13.59 -43.03
CA SER A 262 -17.08 -12.79 -44.07
C SER A 262 -18.50 -12.34 -43.69
N ARG A 263 -18.78 -11.03 -43.76
CA ARG A 263 -20.15 -10.46 -43.73
C ARG A 263 -20.46 -9.85 -45.10
N SER A 264 -21.66 -10.06 -45.62
CA SER A 264 -22.14 -9.41 -46.84
C SER A 264 -22.88 -8.11 -46.48
N LEU A 265 -22.47 -6.99 -47.07
CA LEU A 265 -23.22 -5.74 -47.01
C LEU A 265 -23.99 -5.54 -48.31
N TRP A 266 -25.26 -5.17 -48.20
CA TRP A 266 -26.09 -4.75 -49.32
C TRP A 266 -26.32 -3.25 -49.18
N TRP A 267 -25.83 -2.45 -50.12
CA TRP A 267 -26.12 -1.03 -50.16
C TRP A 267 -27.33 -0.76 -51.07
N PHE A 268 -28.32 -0.05 -50.56
CA PHE A 268 -29.39 0.53 -51.37
C PHE A 268 -29.12 2.01 -51.52
N ASN A 269 -28.87 2.46 -52.74
CA ASN A 269 -28.67 3.88 -53.01
C ASN A 269 -30.02 4.59 -52.92
N GLY A 270 -30.25 5.30 -51.82
CA GLY A 270 -31.37 6.21 -51.68
C GLY A 270 -31.06 7.47 -52.47
N ASN A 271 -31.61 7.57 -53.69
CA ASN A 271 -31.53 8.79 -54.49
C ASN A 271 -31.98 10.00 -53.66
N ASN A 272 -31.08 10.96 -53.44
CA ASN A 272 -31.41 12.39 -53.54
C ASN A 272 -30.14 13.27 -53.53
N GLY A 273 -29.83 13.82 -54.71
CA GLY A 273 -29.40 15.22 -54.80
C GLY A 273 -27.91 15.49 -54.95
N ASN A 274 -27.48 15.58 -56.20
CA ASN A 274 -26.49 16.54 -56.73
C ASN A 274 -25.09 16.58 -56.11
N VAL A 275 -24.16 15.77 -56.65
CA VAL A 275 -22.84 16.22 -57.16
C VAL A 275 -22.51 15.26 -58.33
N GLU A 276 -21.84 15.75 -59.37
CA GLU A 276 -21.41 14.97 -60.55
C GLU A 276 -20.61 13.72 -60.14
N GLU A 277 -21.31 12.61 -60.02
CA GLU A 277 -20.78 11.32 -59.62
C GLU A 277 -20.81 10.41 -60.86
N LEU A 278 -19.68 9.76 -61.15
CA LEU A 278 -19.59 8.74 -62.20
C LEU A 278 -20.76 7.77 -62.05
N GLN A 279 -21.71 7.87 -62.99
CA GLN A 279 -22.87 7.00 -63.06
C GLN A 279 -22.39 5.57 -63.32
N LEU A 280 -22.35 4.76 -62.27
CA LEU A 280 -22.16 3.32 -62.39
C LEU A 280 -23.52 2.62 -62.24
N SER A 281 -23.78 1.76 -63.22
CA SER A 281 -24.95 0.89 -63.42
C SER A 281 -25.43 0.18 -62.14
N PRO A 282 -26.72 -0.24 -62.02
CA PRO A 282 -27.24 -0.99 -60.88
C PRO A 282 -26.29 -2.13 -60.49
N TYR A 283 -25.63 -1.93 -59.35
CA TYR A 283 -24.58 -2.76 -58.82
C TYR A 283 -25.16 -4.00 -58.16
N ASP A 284 -24.82 -5.18 -58.68
CA ASP A 284 -24.96 -6.46 -57.97
C ASP A 284 -23.55 -6.99 -57.65
N GLY A 285 -22.88 -6.26 -56.74
CA GLY A 285 -21.58 -6.63 -56.21
C GLY A 285 -21.72 -7.15 -54.78
N THR A 286 -21.07 -8.28 -54.52
CA THR A 286 -20.95 -8.86 -53.19
C THR A 286 -19.62 -8.42 -52.60
N ASP A 287 -19.64 -7.56 -51.59
CA ASP A 287 -18.41 -7.15 -50.90
C ASP A 287 -17.98 -8.22 -49.89
N TYR A 288 -16.69 -8.56 -49.89
CA TYR A 288 -16.11 -9.51 -48.94
C TYR A 288 -15.12 -8.77 -48.03
N PHE A 289 -15.43 -8.75 -46.74
CA PHE A 289 -14.53 -8.25 -45.70
C PHE A 289 -13.80 -9.43 -45.08
N ILE A 290 -12.50 -9.24 -44.85
CA ILE A 290 -11.71 -10.09 -43.97
C ILE A 290 -11.30 -9.19 -42.80
N SER A 291 -11.88 -9.43 -41.63
CA SER A 291 -11.40 -8.81 -40.39
C SER A 291 -10.29 -9.67 -39.80
N LEU A 292 -9.10 -9.10 -39.64
CA LEU A 292 -8.02 -9.63 -38.83
C LEU A 292 -8.09 -8.97 -37.47
N GLN A 293 -8.22 -9.76 -36.42
CA GLN A 293 -8.17 -9.28 -35.05
C GLN A 293 -6.89 -9.81 -34.42
N GLU A 294 -6.02 -8.90 -34.01
CA GLU A 294 -4.76 -9.22 -33.37
C GLU A 294 -4.91 -9.09 -31.86
N TYR A 295 -4.64 -10.17 -31.15
CA TYR A 295 -4.60 -10.19 -29.69
C TYR A 295 -3.15 -10.21 -29.21
N TYR A 296 -2.84 -9.29 -28.32
CA TYR A 296 -1.57 -9.14 -27.63
C TYR A 296 -1.78 -9.54 -26.17
N ASN A 297 -1.30 -10.73 -25.82
CA ASN A 297 -1.46 -11.29 -24.48
C ASN A 297 -0.16 -11.12 -23.70
N HIS A 298 -0.27 -10.50 -22.54
CA HIS A 298 0.81 -10.29 -21.58
C HIS A 298 0.49 -11.12 -20.34
N TYR A 299 1.41 -11.99 -19.93
CA TYR A 299 1.27 -12.81 -18.74
C TYR A 299 2.35 -12.43 -17.74
N PHE A 300 1.95 -12.25 -16.49
CA PHE A 300 2.83 -11.92 -15.37
C PHE A 300 2.68 -12.99 -14.30
N LYS A 301 3.82 -13.45 -13.79
CA LYS A 301 3.83 -14.38 -12.67
C LYS A 301 3.21 -13.71 -11.44
N ALA A 302 2.36 -14.45 -10.73
CA ALA A 302 1.57 -13.91 -9.63
C ALA A 302 1.55 -14.82 -8.38
N ASN A 303 2.48 -15.78 -8.30
CA ASN A 303 2.66 -16.66 -7.14
C ASN A 303 4.03 -16.47 -6.47
N HIS A 304 4.53 -15.22 -6.46
CA HIS A 304 5.76 -14.90 -5.74
C HIS A 304 5.62 -15.21 -4.25
N VAL A 305 6.73 -15.63 -3.64
CA VAL A 305 6.79 -15.85 -2.21
C VAL A 305 6.57 -14.51 -1.50
N ILE A 306 5.71 -14.53 -0.50
CA ILE A 306 5.43 -13.40 0.39
C ILE A 306 6.22 -13.62 1.68
N ASP A 307 7.01 -12.64 2.10
CA ASP A 307 7.70 -12.69 3.39
C ASP A 307 6.70 -12.44 4.51
N VAL A 308 6.79 -13.22 5.58
CA VAL A 308 5.97 -13.09 6.79
C VAL A 308 6.91 -12.83 7.95
N GLU A 309 6.74 -11.72 8.66
CA GLU A 309 7.67 -11.32 9.72
C GLU A 309 6.93 -10.80 10.95
N PHE A 310 7.46 -11.16 12.10
CA PHE A 310 7.15 -10.54 13.37
C PHE A 310 8.23 -9.49 13.66
N ILE A 311 7.86 -8.21 13.80
CA ILE A 311 8.82 -7.10 13.74
C ILE A 311 9.35 -6.60 15.10
N GLY A 312 8.72 -6.95 16.21
CA GLY A 312 9.23 -6.58 17.54
C GLY A 312 10.51 -7.32 17.96
N SER A 313 10.81 -7.24 19.25
CA SER A 313 11.98 -7.86 19.89
C SER A 313 11.57 -8.88 20.96
N ASP A 314 12.54 -9.68 21.43
CA ASP A 314 12.32 -10.60 22.56
C ASP A 314 12.47 -9.89 23.93
N ALA A 315 12.92 -8.64 23.94
CA ALA A 315 12.95 -7.75 25.11
C ALA A 315 12.71 -6.30 24.67
N GLY A 316 11.98 -5.54 25.49
CA GLY A 316 11.68 -4.14 25.22
C GLY A 316 12.71 -3.19 25.83
N THR A 317 12.91 -2.03 25.20
CA THR A 317 13.80 -1.00 25.73
C THR A 317 13.09 0.34 25.87
N VAL A 318 13.33 1.01 27.00
CA VAL A 318 12.99 2.43 27.19
C VAL A 318 14.29 3.20 27.36
N ASN A 319 14.60 4.04 26.40
CA ASN A 319 15.80 4.86 26.39
C ASN A 319 15.41 6.35 26.40
N VAL A 320 15.75 7.04 27.48
CA VAL A 320 15.48 8.47 27.64
C VAL A 320 16.79 9.21 27.89
N VAL A 321 17.16 10.07 26.95
CA VAL A 321 18.32 10.96 27.03
C VAL A 321 17.82 12.39 27.09
N SER A 322 18.25 13.17 28.09
CA SER A 322 17.78 14.54 28.28
C SER A 322 18.92 15.46 28.74
N ASN A 323 18.98 16.67 28.18
CA ASN A 323 19.85 17.76 28.65
C ASN A 323 19.38 18.41 29.96
N ALA A 324 18.16 18.10 30.40
CA ALA A 324 17.54 18.60 31.62
C ALA A 324 16.98 17.46 32.49
N GLY A 325 16.34 17.80 33.61
CA GLY A 325 15.75 16.84 34.54
C GLY A 325 14.73 15.89 33.88
N ILE A 326 14.56 14.71 34.45
CA ILE A 326 13.54 13.74 34.05
C ILE A 326 12.69 13.43 35.28
N TYR A 327 11.39 13.64 35.18
CA TYR A 327 10.40 13.36 36.19
C TYR A 327 9.47 12.26 35.69
N LEU A 328 9.07 11.37 36.60
CA LEU A 328 8.02 10.40 36.34
C LEU A 328 6.70 11.04 36.76
N GLY A 329 5.64 10.96 35.93
CA GLY A 329 4.34 11.61 36.11
C GLY A 329 3.52 11.19 37.35
N PHE A 330 4.14 10.63 38.38
CA PHE A 330 3.50 10.16 39.61
C PHE A 330 3.48 11.20 40.75
N ALA A 331 3.97 12.43 40.53
CA ALA A 331 4.03 13.48 41.56
C ALA A 331 2.87 14.48 41.46
N GLU A 332 2.37 14.93 42.61
CA GLU A 332 1.38 16.02 42.69
C GLU A 332 1.96 17.29 42.02
N LYS A 333 1.29 17.78 40.95
CA LYS A 333 1.76 18.91 40.14
C LYS A 333 1.72 20.20 40.95
N VAL A 334 2.88 20.65 41.42
CA VAL A 334 3.05 21.95 42.07
C VAL A 334 3.78 22.92 41.13
N SER A 335 3.19 24.09 40.86
CA SER A 335 3.83 25.06 39.99
C SER A 335 5.07 25.68 40.64
N PRO A 336 6.24 25.65 39.97
CA PRO A 336 7.43 26.36 40.44
C PRO A 336 7.23 27.88 40.44
N LYS A 337 6.37 28.41 39.55
CA LYS A 337 6.03 29.84 39.44
C LYS A 337 5.23 30.34 40.66
N PHE A 338 4.68 29.43 41.47
CA PHE A 338 3.93 29.72 42.70
C PHE A 338 4.60 29.17 43.98
N MET A 339 5.92 29.05 44.05
CA MET A 339 6.62 28.93 45.34
C MET A 339 6.94 30.32 45.92
N PRO A 340 6.12 30.91 46.81
CA PRO A 340 6.60 32.01 47.62
C PRO A 340 7.42 31.43 48.78
N LEU A 341 8.72 31.77 48.84
CA LEU A 341 9.49 31.95 50.08
C LEU A 341 9.24 30.91 51.20
N LEU A 342 9.64 29.66 51.01
CA LEU A 342 9.82 28.71 52.13
C LEU A 342 11.23 28.78 52.75
N THR A 343 11.98 29.84 52.50
CA THR A 343 13.19 30.19 53.27
C THR A 343 12.88 31.34 54.22
N LYS A 344 12.58 30.97 55.49
CA LYS A 344 12.73 31.71 56.77
C LYS A 344 11.46 31.55 57.62
N ASN A 345 11.38 30.46 58.40
CA ASN A 345 10.81 30.50 59.77
C ASN A 345 10.88 29.19 60.56
N PHE A 346 11.54 28.14 60.08
CA PHE A 346 11.94 27.03 60.94
C PHE A 346 13.34 27.27 61.49
N LEU A 347 13.48 28.15 62.49
CA LEU A 347 14.57 28.16 63.48
C LEU A 347 14.40 29.37 64.42
N THR A 348 13.47 29.28 65.37
CA THR A 348 13.67 29.81 66.74
C THR A 348 12.66 29.16 67.67
N ASN A 349 13.10 28.11 68.36
CA ASN A 349 12.72 27.82 69.73
C ASN A 349 13.98 27.24 70.41
N GLN A 350 14.77 28.13 70.99
CA GLN A 350 15.55 27.84 72.20
C GLN A 350 14.88 28.55 73.35
#